data_AF-A0A1T1ATM0-F1
#
_entry.id   AF-A0A1T1ATM0-F1
#
_cell.length_a   1.000
_cell.length_b   1.000
_cell.length_c   1.000
_cell.angle_alpha   90.00
_cell.angle_beta   90.00
_cell.angle_gamma   90.00
#
_symmetry.space_group_name_H-M   'P 1'
#
loop_
_entity.id
_entity.type
_entity.pdbx_description
1 polymer ?
#
loop_
_entity_poly.entity_id
_entity_poly.type
_entity_poly.pdbx_seq_one_letter_code
_entity_poly.pdbx_strand_id
1 'polypeptide(L)'
;MNQHTDTALGADDAFLPQDADTDFESVGDHHRAAAHHFAAAARHHLAAAAADDEGDTETADRHSFLAYRQRLNGVQYAEIAVMDSESAEDVIESGL
;
A
#
# COMPACT_ATOMS: atom_id res chain seq x y z
N MET A 1 -40.19 10.21 23.42
CA MET A 1 -39.18 11.22 23.79
C MET A 1 -37.80 10.54 23.79
N ASN A 2 -36.86 11.05 22.97
CA ASN A 2 -35.38 11.10 23.13
C ASN A 2 -34.60 9.90 23.73
N GLN A 3 -33.48 9.39 23.20
CA GLN A 3 -32.55 9.71 22.09
C GLN A 3 -31.73 8.45 21.76
N HIS A 4 -31.14 8.36 20.57
CA HIS A 4 -29.73 8.01 20.38
C HIS A 4 -29.31 8.41 18.95
N THR A 5 -28.47 9.43 18.88
CA THR A 5 -27.47 9.59 17.82
C THR A 5 -26.58 8.33 17.82
N ASP A 6 -26.15 7.83 16.67
CA ASP A 6 -24.77 8.06 16.25
C ASP A 6 -24.40 7.37 14.93
N THR A 7 -23.53 8.09 14.22
CA THR A 7 -22.49 7.60 13.32
C THR A 7 -22.91 6.89 12.05
N ALA A 8 -22.91 7.69 10.98
CA ALA A 8 -22.50 7.23 9.66
C ALA A 8 -21.12 6.55 9.81
N LEU A 9 -21.12 5.22 9.89
CA LEU A 9 -19.90 4.43 9.77
C LEU A 9 -19.38 4.68 8.36
N GLY A 10 -18.26 5.38 8.31
CA GLY A 10 -17.60 5.78 7.09
C GLY A 10 -17.31 4.60 6.19
N ALA A 11 -17.42 4.87 4.90
CA ALA A 11 -17.14 3.97 3.80
C ALA A 11 -15.62 3.79 3.57
N ASP A 12 -14.82 3.87 4.61
CA ASP A 12 -13.35 3.85 4.58
C ASP A 12 -12.76 2.52 5.08
N ASP A 13 -13.59 1.63 5.63
CA ASP A 13 -13.23 0.23 5.91
C ASP A 13 -13.78 -0.70 4.82
N ALA A 14 -13.70 -0.25 3.56
CA ALA A 14 -13.71 -1.18 2.44
C ALA A 14 -12.49 -2.07 2.63
N PHE A 15 -12.70 -3.21 3.30
CA PHE A 15 -11.92 -4.41 3.24
C PHE A 15 -11.69 -4.67 1.75
N LEU A 16 -10.63 -4.06 1.21
CA LEU A 16 -10.17 -4.36 -0.13
C LEU A 16 -9.92 -5.86 -0.07
N PRO A 17 -10.57 -6.64 -0.94
CA PRO A 17 -10.45 -8.08 -0.90
C PRO A 17 -8.96 -8.41 -0.83
N GLN A 18 -8.58 -9.13 0.21
CA GLN A 18 -7.26 -9.74 0.35
C GLN A 18 -6.96 -10.67 -0.85
N ASP A 19 -8.00 -10.97 -1.63
CA ASP A 19 -8.02 -11.71 -2.89
C ASP A 19 -7.91 -10.78 -4.12
N ALA A 20 -7.10 -9.73 -4.04
CA ALA A 20 -6.44 -9.25 -5.25
C ALA A 20 -5.33 -10.26 -5.61
N ASP A 21 -5.73 -11.50 -5.90
CA ASP A 21 -5.10 -12.36 -6.92
C ASP A 21 -5.22 -11.61 -8.26
N THR A 22 -4.63 -10.42 -8.33
CA THR A 22 -4.29 -9.81 -9.59
C THR A 22 -3.12 -10.66 -10.01
N ASP A 23 -3.34 -11.63 -10.89
CA ASP A 23 -2.27 -12.36 -11.54
C ASP A 23 -1.28 -11.31 -12.07
N PHE A 24 -0.17 -11.11 -11.36
CA PHE A 24 0.85 -10.15 -11.74
C PHE A 24 1.63 -10.79 -12.88
N GLU A 25 1.06 -10.71 -14.08
CA GLU A 25 1.56 -11.42 -15.26
C GLU A 25 2.82 -10.79 -15.85
N SER A 26 3.18 -9.56 -15.44
CA SER A 26 4.34 -8.85 -15.98
C SER A 26 5.14 -8.05 -14.94
N VAL A 27 6.43 -7.81 -15.23
CA VAL A 27 7.29 -6.84 -14.50
C VAL A 27 6.61 -5.47 -14.38
N GLY A 28 5.86 -5.05 -15.41
CA GLY A 28 5.11 -3.80 -15.40
C GLY A 28 4.00 -3.78 -14.34
N ASP A 29 3.34 -4.90 -14.07
CA ASP A 29 2.29 -4.99 -13.06
C ASP A 29 2.87 -4.92 -11.65
N HIS A 30 4.02 -5.54 -11.42
CA HIS A 30 4.76 -5.41 -10.16
C HIS A 30 5.17 -3.96 -9.89
N HIS A 31 5.64 -3.21 -10.90
CA HIS A 31 5.91 -1.77 -10.75
C HIS A 31 4.65 -0.95 -10.44
N ARG A 32 3.50 -1.25 -11.08
CA ARG A 32 2.23 -0.57 -10.78
C ARG A 32 1.75 -0.87 -9.36
N ALA A 33 1.90 -2.11 -8.89
CA ALA A 33 1.60 -2.50 -7.52
C ALA A 33 2.48 -1.75 -6.52
N ALA A 34 3.80 -1.69 -6.77
CA ALA A 34 4.73 -0.93 -5.96
C ALA A 34 4.31 0.55 -5.85
N ALA A 35 4.02 1.18 -6.99
CA ALA A 35 3.57 2.57 -7.04
C ALA A 35 2.26 2.79 -6.27
N HIS A 36 1.29 1.88 -6.39
CA HIS A 36 0.03 1.94 -5.64
C HIS A 36 0.28 1.93 -4.13
N HIS A 37 1.12 1.02 -3.64
CA HIS A 37 1.49 0.95 -2.23
C HIS A 37 2.25 2.19 -1.75
N PHE A 38 3.19 2.72 -2.54
CA PHE A 38 3.89 3.95 -2.19
C PHE A 38 2.96 5.17 -2.13
N ALA A 39 1.99 5.27 -3.04
CA ALA A 39 0.96 6.31 -2.98
C ALA A 39 0.11 6.17 -1.71
N ALA A 40 -0.28 4.96 -1.32
CA ALA A 40 -0.98 4.71 -0.07
C ALA A 40 -0.14 5.08 1.16
N ALA A 41 1.16 4.75 1.18
CA ALA A 41 2.08 5.14 2.24
C ALA A 41 2.18 6.66 2.38
N ALA A 42 2.32 7.38 1.27
CA ALA A 42 2.37 8.84 1.26
C ALA A 42 1.09 9.47 1.84
N ARG A 43 -0.08 8.96 1.46
CA ARG A 43 -1.37 9.42 2.03
C ARG A 43 -1.43 9.23 3.55
N HIS A 44 -0.98 8.09 4.06
CA HIS A 44 -0.94 7.85 5.50
C HIS A 44 0.05 8.76 6.22
N HIS A 45 1.22 9.05 5.64
CA HIS A 45 2.13 10.03 6.22
C HIS A 45 1.53 11.44 6.30
N LEU A 46 0.78 11.85 5.28
CA LEU A 46 0.07 13.14 5.30
C LEU A 46 -1.03 13.18 6.37
N ALA A 47 -1.77 12.07 6.54
CA ALA A 47 -2.78 11.95 7.60
C ALA A 47 -2.16 11.95 9.01
N ALA A 48 -1.01 11.28 9.18
CA ALA A 48 -0.27 11.30 10.43
C ALA A 48 0.19 12.72 10.80
N ALA A 49 0.71 13.46 9.83
CA ALA A 49 1.12 14.85 10.03
C ALA A 49 -0.05 15.75 10.43
N ALA A 50 -1.21 15.61 9.77
CA ALA A 50 -2.41 16.36 10.11
C ALA A 50 -2.89 16.07 11.55
N ALA A 51 -2.86 14.80 11.98
CA ALA A 51 -3.25 14.41 13.33
C ALA A 51 -2.25 14.95 14.39
N ASP A 52 -0.95 14.93 14.09
CA ASP A 52 0.09 15.50 14.96
C ASP A 52 -0.08 17.02 15.13
N ASP A 53 -0.38 17.74 14.04
CA ASP A 53 -0.69 19.18 14.06
C ASP A 53 -1.90 19.51 14.95
N GLU A 54 -2.86 18.58 15.07
CA GLU A 54 -4.05 18.67 15.93
C GLU A 54 -3.79 18.18 17.37
N GLY A 55 -2.61 17.60 17.65
CA GLY A 55 -2.24 17.04 18.94
C GLY A 55 -2.83 15.64 19.22
N ASP A 56 -3.39 14.97 18.21
CA ASP A 56 -3.88 13.60 18.31
C ASP A 56 -2.75 12.59 18.03
N THR A 57 -1.96 12.31 19.07
CA THR A 57 -0.80 11.41 19.00
C THR A 57 -1.19 9.97 18.66
N GLU A 58 -2.36 9.48 19.12
CA GLU A 58 -2.79 8.10 18.85
C GLU A 58 -3.08 7.90 17.36
N THR A 59 -3.81 8.84 16.75
CA THR A 59 -4.09 8.80 15.30
C THR A 59 -2.81 8.99 14.48
N ALA A 60 -1.91 9.87 14.91
CA ALA A 60 -0.61 10.07 14.26
C ALA A 60 0.24 8.78 14.25
N ASP A 61 0.34 8.09 15.40
CA ASP A 61 1.07 6.82 15.54
C ASP A 61 0.43 5.72 14.67
N ARG A 62 -0.90 5.61 14.70
CA ARG A 62 -1.64 4.65 13.88
C ARG A 62 -1.37 4.85 12.39
N HIS A 63 -1.48 6.08 11.90
CA HIS A 63 -1.20 6.37 10.49
C HIS A 63 0.26 6.18 10.12
N SER A 64 1.20 6.50 11.02
CA SER A 64 2.63 6.23 10.82
C SER A 64 2.91 4.73 10.64
N PHE A 65 2.30 3.88 11.46
CA PHE A 65 2.41 2.43 11.32
C PHE A 65 1.81 1.92 9.99
N LEU A 66 0.64 2.43 9.61
CA LEU A 66 0.01 2.07 8.32
C LEU A 66 0.89 2.47 7.13
N ALA A 67 1.52 3.65 7.18
CA ALA A 67 2.45 4.10 6.16
C ALA A 67 3.67 3.18 6.04
N TYR A 68 4.25 2.78 7.17
CA TYR A 68 5.36 1.81 7.20
C TYR A 68 4.99 0.48 6.54
N ARG A 69 3.80 -0.06 6.87
CA ARG A 69 3.31 -1.31 6.27
C ARG A 69 3.15 -1.19 4.75
N GLN A 70 2.56 -0.10 4.27
CA GLN A 70 2.42 0.14 2.83
C GLN A 70 3.78 0.27 2.13
N ARG A 71 4.76 0.93 2.77
CA ARG A 71 6.13 1.01 2.25
C ARG A 71 6.75 -0.36 2.08
N LEU A 72 6.63 -1.27 3.06
CA LEU A 72 7.19 -2.63 2.96
C LEU A 72 6.59 -3.39 1.77
N ASN A 73 5.28 -3.33 1.59
CA ASN A 73 4.61 -3.95 0.44
C ASN A 73 5.12 -3.36 -0.88
N GLY A 74 5.23 -2.03 -0.97
CA GLY A 74 5.74 -1.37 -2.17
C GLY A 74 7.18 -1.78 -2.52
N VAL A 75 8.06 -1.91 -1.51
CA VAL A 75 9.43 -2.40 -1.69
C VAL A 75 9.44 -3.84 -2.18
N GLN A 76 8.61 -4.72 -1.60
CA GLN A 76 8.53 -6.13 -2.01
C GLN A 76 8.14 -6.25 -3.49
N TYR A 77 7.12 -5.52 -3.94
CA TYR A 77 6.74 -5.54 -5.35
C TYR A 77 7.82 -4.97 -6.28
N ALA A 78 8.56 -3.95 -5.84
CA ALA A 78 9.68 -3.42 -6.60
C ALA A 78 10.84 -4.43 -6.70
N GLU A 79 11.08 -5.20 -5.64
CA GLU A 79 12.09 -6.27 -5.61
C GLU A 79 11.71 -7.40 -6.57
N ILE A 80 10.45 -7.87 -6.54
CA ILE A 80 9.95 -8.90 -7.47
C ILE A 80 10.11 -8.43 -8.92
N ALA A 81 9.78 -7.17 -9.21
CA ALA A 81 9.94 -6.60 -10.56
C ALA A 81 11.39 -6.70 -11.07
N VAL A 82 12.38 -6.47 -10.19
CA VAL A 82 13.81 -6.60 -10.53
C VAL A 82 14.17 -8.07 -10.75
N MET A 83 13.79 -8.95 -9.81
CA MET A 83 14.09 -10.38 -9.92
C MET A 83 13.51 -11.03 -11.19
N ASP A 84 12.29 -10.67 -11.56
CA ASP A 84 11.64 -11.15 -12.78
C ASP A 84 12.32 -10.61 -14.05
N SER A 85 12.87 -9.40 -14.00
CA SER A 85 13.64 -8.83 -15.12
C SER A 85 15.00 -9.51 -15.32
N GLU A 86 15.72 -9.80 -14.22
CA GLU A 86 17.02 -10.49 -14.26
C GLU A 86 16.87 -11.94 -14.75
N SER A 87 15.82 -12.65 -14.30
CA SER A 87 15.48 -14.00 -14.77
C SER A 87 15.22 -14.05 -16.29
N ALA A 88 14.61 -13.02 -16.86
CA ALA A 88 14.38 -12.94 -18.29
C ALA A 88 15.66 -12.66 -19.10
N GLU A 89 16.60 -11.90 -18.55
CA GLU A 89 17.88 -11.59 -19.18
C GLU A 89 18.81 -12.82 -19.24
N ASP A 90 18.86 -13.63 -18.17
CA ASP A 90 19.66 -14.87 -18.11
C ASP A 90 19.21 -15.93 -19.15
N VAL A 91 17.91 -16.00 -19.47
CA VAL A 91 17.35 -16.92 -20.49
C VAL A 91 17.75 -16.49 -21.91
N ILE A 92 17.85 -15.18 -22.17
CA ILE A 92 18.26 -14.65 -23.47
C ILE A 92 19.76 -14.91 -23.69
N GLU A 93 20.58 -14.74 -22.66
CA GLU A 93 22.04 -14.92 -22.75
C GLU A 93 22.46 -16.40 -22.84
N SER A 94 21.68 -17.31 -22.25
CA SER A 94 21.95 -18.77 -22.30
C SER A 94 21.49 -19.46 -23.60
N GLY A 95 20.87 -18.72 -24.54
CA GLY A 95 20.29 -19.24 -25.79
C GLY A 95 21.07 -18.93 -27.07
N LEU A 96 22.29 -18.38 -26.98
CA LEU A 96 23.22 -18.10 -28.09
C LEU A 96 24.48 -18.99 -28.01
#